data_AF-G5A0L9-F1
#
_entry.id   AF-G5A0L9-F1
#
_cell.length_a   1.000
_cell.length_b   1.000
_cell.length_c   1.000
_cell.angle_alpha   90.00
_cell.angle_beta   90.00
_cell.angle_gamma   90.00
#
_symmetry.space_group_name_H-M   'P 1'
#
loop_
_entity.id
_entity.type
_entity.pdbx_description
1 polymer ?
#
loop_
_entity_poly.entity_id
_entity_poly.type
_entity_poly.pdbx_seq_one_letter_code
_entity_poly.pdbx_strand_id
1 'polypeptide(L)'
;MTKKPEWLLTARRRALKVFDALHVEFQGFYSRERLHRLHSYTNSASLVRMWSVCLLTPVPCLVVSLLGEAVPLPPPEAGVFKNWFLFVRSWVLIGLVNATVLVQIGQGAPRLKMSARQVVAITLLAATVSIIFIVAVCRLVVFPFPFGFLVVAPPDVCVVAVCFVYISGPQLGAEPSLWAEIKQQLSVFYCQVALTFVYPLYVYGLVSLSGFAQAGFVLLSPVIQLVAKNWINYSLTDHNDIKPETVVFIVEIFNALYASNALQSVSSWKTTVLVILTDHLQFWIAM
;
A
#
# COMPACT_ATOMS: atom_id res chain seq x y z
N MET A 1 -7.81 -50.67 17.61
CA MET A 1 -8.06 -49.26 17.19
C MET A 1 -7.57 -48.33 18.30
N THR A 2 -6.34 -47.83 18.19
CA THR A 2 -5.73 -46.94 19.18
C THR A 2 -6.24 -45.52 18.97
N LYS A 3 -7.00 -44.98 19.93
CA LYS A 3 -7.45 -43.57 19.94
C LYS A 3 -6.20 -42.68 19.95
N LYS A 4 -5.99 -41.90 18.88
CA LYS A 4 -4.95 -40.86 18.87
C LYS A 4 -5.25 -39.87 20.01
N PRO A 5 -4.25 -39.54 20.86
CA PRO A 5 -4.49 -38.70 22.02
C PRO A 5 -4.91 -37.28 21.60
N GLU A 6 -5.89 -36.72 22.30
CA GLU A 6 -6.55 -35.45 21.94
C GLU A 6 -5.59 -34.25 21.88
N TRP A 7 -4.50 -34.29 22.65
CA TRP A 7 -3.47 -33.25 22.60
C TRP A 7 -2.74 -33.20 21.24
N LEU A 8 -2.53 -34.35 20.57
CA LEU A 8 -1.93 -34.38 19.23
C LEU A 8 -2.87 -33.79 18.19
N LEU A 9 -4.18 -34.03 18.31
CA LEU A 9 -5.18 -33.44 17.42
C LEU A 9 -5.29 -31.93 17.63
N THR A 10 -5.18 -31.46 18.88
CA THR A 10 -5.21 -30.04 19.23
C THR A 10 -3.94 -29.33 18.79
N ALA A 11 -2.77 -29.92 19.02
CA ALA A 11 -1.49 -29.42 18.54
C ALA A 11 -1.44 -29.39 17.01
N ARG A 12 -1.91 -30.43 16.33
CA ARG A 12 -2.01 -30.47 14.87
C ARG A 12 -2.97 -29.40 14.34
N ARG A 13 -4.13 -29.19 14.97
CA ARG A 13 -5.05 -28.11 14.56
C ARG A 13 -4.46 -26.73 14.79
N ARG A 14 -3.73 -26.51 15.88
CA ARG A 14 -3.01 -25.25 16.12
C ARG A 14 -1.88 -25.05 15.11
N ALA A 15 -1.11 -26.10 14.85
CA ALA A 15 -0.06 -26.09 13.84
C ALA A 15 -0.62 -25.85 12.44
N LEU A 16 -1.74 -26.47 12.07
CA LEU A 16 -2.44 -26.22 10.81
C LEU A 16 -2.99 -24.80 10.74
N LYS A 17 -3.61 -24.28 11.79
CA LYS A 17 -4.06 -22.87 11.82
C LYS A 17 -2.91 -21.88 11.70
N VAL A 18 -1.79 -22.16 12.36
CA VAL A 18 -0.56 -21.36 12.24
C VAL A 18 0.00 -21.52 10.84
N PHE A 19 0.02 -22.72 10.28
CA PHE A 19 0.48 -23.00 8.92
C PHE A 19 -0.39 -22.32 7.85
N ASP A 20 -1.72 -22.35 8.00
CA ASP A 20 -2.69 -21.67 7.13
C ASP A 20 -2.54 -20.15 7.25
N ALA A 21 -2.32 -19.64 8.48
CA ALA A 21 -2.02 -18.23 8.73
C ALA A 21 -0.62 -17.83 8.24
N LEU A 22 0.31 -18.78 8.04
CA LEU A 22 1.63 -18.58 7.44
C LEU A 22 1.56 -18.62 5.89
N HIS A 23 0.73 -19.49 5.32
CA HIS A 23 0.49 -19.63 3.87
C HIS A 23 -0.58 -18.66 3.36
N VAL A 24 -0.43 -17.37 3.65
CA VAL A 24 -1.40 -16.35 3.19
C VAL A 24 -1.28 -16.09 1.69
N GLU A 25 -0.12 -16.36 1.09
CA GLU A 25 0.14 -16.13 -0.34
C GLU A 25 -0.83 -16.88 -1.26
N PHE A 26 -1.45 -17.97 -0.78
CA PHE A 26 -2.40 -18.77 -1.54
C PHE A 26 -3.88 -18.56 -1.16
N GLN A 27 -4.21 -17.59 -0.29
CA GLN A 27 -5.61 -17.39 0.16
C GLN A 27 -6.48 -16.53 -0.78
N GLY A 28 -6.03 -16.32 -2.02
CA GLY A 28 -6.84 -15.84 -3.13
C GLY A 28 -6.72 -16.78 -4.32
N PHE A 29 -7.82 -17.03 -5.02
CA PHE A 29 -7.84 -17.81 -6.24
C PHE A 29 -8.42 -16.97 -7.36
N TYR A 30 -7.80 -17.08 -8.54
CA TYR A 30 -8.33 -16.46 -9.75
C TYR A 30 -9.58 -17.22 -10.21
N SER A 31 -10.66 -16.49 -10.45
CA SER A 31 -11.88 -17.05 -11.02
C SER A 31 -11.61 -17.61 -12.42
N ARG A 32 -12.36 -18.65 -12.79
CA ARG A 32 -12.28 -19.25 -14.13
C ARG A 32 -12.63 -18.22 -15.20
N GLU A 33 -13.56 -17.33 -14.90
CA GLU A 33 -13.96 -16.22 -15.73
C GLU A 33 -12.80 -15.26 -16.00
N ARG A 34 -12.03 -14.87 -14.98
CA ARG A 34 -10.84 -14.02 -15.16
C ARG A 34 -9.78 -14.71 -16.01
N LEU A 35 -9.52 -16.00 -15.77
CA LEU A 35 -8.58 -16.80 -16.56
C LEU A 35 -9.02 -16.95 -18.02
N HIS A 36 -10.30 -17.20 -18.28
CA HIS A 36 -10.84 -17.26 -19.64
C HIS A 36 -10.74 -15.93 -20.37
N ARG A 37 -11.01 -14.81 -19.68
CA ARG A 37 -10.84 -13.46 -20.26
C ARG A 37 -9.39 -13.18 -20.59
N LEU A 38 -8.46 -13.55 -19.70
CA LEU A 38 -7.03 -13.41 -19.95
C LEU A 38 -6.60 -14.25 -21.16
N HIS A 39 -7.01 -15.52 -21.22
CA HIS A 39 -6.70 -16.40 -22.35
C HIS A 39 -7.22 -15.86 -23.68
N SER A 40 -8.49 -15.43 -23.71
CA SER A 40 -9.10 -14.80 -24.89
C SER A 40 -8.38 -13.52 -25.29
N TYR A 41 -7.98 -12.68 -24.32
CA TYR A 41 -7.21 -11.48 -24.57
C TYR A 41 -5.83 -11.79 -25.16
N THR A 42 -5.09 -12.73 -24.57
CA THR A 42 -3.76 -13.13 -25.04
C THR A 42 -3.80 -13.70 -26.45
N ASN A 43 -4.84 -14.47 -26.80
CA ASN A 43 -4.98 -15.04 -28.15
C ASN A 43 -5.40 -14.02 -29.21
N SER A 44 -6.05 -12.92 -28.82
CA SER A 44 -6.57 -11.90 -29.75
C SER A 44 -5.72 -10.62 -29.81
N ALA A 45 -4.90 -10.36 -28.80
CA ALA A 45 -4.07 -9.17 -28.72
C ALA A 45 -2.74 -9.33 -29.46
N SER A 46 -2.27 -8.25 -30.09
CA SER A 46 -0.92 -8.22 -30.66
C SER A 46 0.15 -8.19 -29.57
N LEU A 47 1.33 -8.74 -29.87
CA LEU A 47 2.49 -8.69 -28.96
C LEU A 47 2.82 -7.26 -28.52
N VAL A 48 2.74 -6.30 -29.44
CA VAL A 48 2.97 -4.87 -29.14
C VAL A 48 1.97 -4.37 -28.10
N ARG A 49 0.67 -4.72 -28.22
CA ARG A 49 -0.33 -4.32 -27.24
C ARG A 49 -0.05 -4.92 -25.86
N MET A 50 0.37 -6.19 -25.81
CA MET A 50 0.70 -6.85 -24.53
C MET A 50 1.89 -6.18 -23.84
N TRP A 51 3.00 -5.97 -24.56
CA TRP A 51 4.16 -5.26 -24.02
C TRP A 51 3.83 -3.82 -23.60
N SER A 52 3.05 -3.10 -24.41
CA SER A 52 2.61 -1.75 -24.08
C SER A 52 1.78 -1.72 -22.78
N VAL A 53 0.88 -2.69 -22.56
CA VAL A 53 0.14 -2.77 -21.28
C VAL A 53 1.08 -3.03 -20.11
N CYS A 54 2.02 -3.98 -20.23
CA CYS A 54 2.98 -4.28 -19.17
C CYS A 54 3.90 -3.11 -18.83
N LEU A 55 4.28 -2.29 -19.80
CA LEU A 55 5.16 -1.13 -19.59
C LEU A 55 4.39 0.12 -19.17
N LEU A 56 3.28 0.44 -19.84
CA LEU A 56 2.49 1.66 -19.56
C LEU A 56 1.72 1.58 -18.24
N THR A 57 1.59 0.40 -17.63
CA THR A 57 0.96 0.28 -16.30
C THR A 57 1.87 0.83 -15.18
N PRO A 58 3.13 0.36 -15.02
CA PRO A 58 4.02 0.87 -13.97
C PRO A 58 4.89 2.08 -14.38
N VAL A 59 5.36 2.16 -15.62
CA VAL A 59 6.40 3.14 -16.02
C VAL A 59 5.94 4.59 -15.87
N PRO A 60 4.73 5.00 -16.27
CA PRO A 60 4.30 6.39 -16.10
C PRO A 60 4.27 6.82 -14.63
N CYS A 61 3.86 5.93 -13.71
CA CYS A 61 3.88 6.20 -12.28
C CYS A 61 5.31 6.43 -11.76
N LEU A 62 6.25 5.58 -12.18
CA LEU A 62 7.67 5.72 -11.85
C LEU A 62 8.26 7.02 -12.42
N VAL A 63 7.96 7.36 -13.67
CA VAL A 63 8.44 8.59 -14.31
C VAL A 63 7.92 9.82 -13.59
N VAL A 64 6.62 9.89 -13.27
CA VAL A 64 6.04 11.02 -12.52
C VAL A 64 6.69 11.15 -11.13
N SER A 65 6.95 10.03 -10.46
CA SER A 65 7.62 10.01 -9.16
C SER A 65 9.05 10.52 -9.25
N LEU A 66 9.82 10.05 -10.24
CA LEU A 66 11.22 10.47 -10.46
C LEU A 66 11.34 11.92 -10.90
N LEU A 67 10.45 12.41 -11.77
CA LEU A 67 10.42 13.81 -12.18
C LEU A 67 10.16 14.74 -11.00
N GLY A 68 9.36 14.31 -10.03
CA GLY A 68 9.15 15.03 -8.77
C GLY A 68 10.43 15.19 -7.95
N GLU A 69 11.30 14.17 -7.93
CA GLU A 69 12.57 14.19 -7.19
C GLU A 69 13.72 14.86 -7.97
N ALA A 70 13.58 15.06 -9.28
CA ALA A 70 14.65 15.59 -10.13
C ALA A 70 14.96 17.08 -9.89
N VAL A 71 14.03 17.83 -9.30
CA VAL A 71 14.20 19.27 -9.06
C VAL A 71 14.81 19.49 -7.66
N PRO A 72 16.02 20.04 -7.56
CA PRO A 72 16.66 20.28 -6.27
C PRO A 72 15.89 21.33 -5.49
N LEU A 73 15.60 21.02 -4.22
CA LEU A 73 14.95 21.95 -3.31
C LEU A 73 16.00 22.87 -2.66
N PRO A 74 15.69 24.17 -2.49
CA PRO A 74 16.51 25.08 -1.70
C PRO A 74 16.70 24.58 -0.26
N PRO A 75 17.71 25.11 0.47
CA PRO A 75 17.84 24.86 1.90
C PRO A 75 16.52 25.18 2.63
N PRO A 76 16.10 24.35 3.61
CA PRO A 76 14.84 24.58 4.32
C PRO A 76 14.81 25.93 5.05
N GLU A 77 15.97 26.46 5.44
CA GLU A 77 16.15 27.76 6.08
C GLU A 77 15.70 28.93 5.18
N ALA A 78 15.64 28.73 3.86
CA ALA A 78 15.11 29.71 2.91
C ALA A 78 13.59 29.94 3.09
N GLY A 79 12.93 29.11 3.89
CA GLY A 79 11.54 29.26 4.29
C GLY A 79 10.55 28.72 3.25
N VAL A 80 9.27 28.81 3.64
CA VAL A 80 8.13 28.21 2.93
C VAL A 80 8.05 28.65 1.46
N PHE A 81 8.10 29.96 1.20
CA PHE A 81 7.87 30.48 -0.16
C PHE A 81 9.03 30.22 -1.12
N LYS A 82 10.27 30.13 -0.62
CA LYS A 82 11.41 29.74 -1.46
C LYS A 82 11.35 28.26 -1.83
N ASN A 83 10.71 27.45 -0.98
CA ASN A 83 10.48 26.02 -1.18
C ASN A 83 9.11 25.72 -1.82
N TRP A 84 8.57 26.61 -2.67
CA TRP A 84 7.25 26.46 -3.28
C TRP A 84 7.08 25.14 -4.08
N PHE A 85 8.16 24.67 -4.73
CA PHE A 85 8.13 23.46 -5.54
C PHE A 85 7.82 22.20 -4.71
N LEU A 86 8.25 22.17 -3.44
CA LEU A 86 7.90 21.10 -2.50
C LEU A 86 6.38 20.92 -2.42
N PHE A 87 5.64 22.02 -2.31
CA PHE A 87 4.19 22.00 -2.19
C PHE A 87 3.51 21.60 -3.49
N VAL A 88 4.05 21.98 -4.65
CA VAL A 88 3.53 21.53 -5.95
C VAL A 88 3.72 20.04 -6.14
N ARG A 89 4.91 19.51 -5.81
CA ARG A 89 5.17 18.07 -5.81
C ARG A 89 4.22 17.34 -4.86
N SER A 90 4.07 17.81 -3.63
CA SER A 90 3.16 17.23 -2.65
C SER A 90 1.70 17.28 -3.12
N TRP A 91 1.27 18.36 -3.78
CA TRP A 91 -0.07 18.51 -4.34
C TRP A 91 -0.37 17.41 -5.37
N VAL A 92 0.56 17.18 -6.31
CA VAL A 92 0.41 16.12 -7.33
C VAL A 92 0.32 14.75 -6.68
N LEU A 93 1.20 14.45 -5.71
CA LEU A 93 1.21 13.16 -5.02
C LEU A 93 -0.08 12.93 -4.23
N ILE A 94 -0.56 13.91 -3.47
CA ILE A 94 -1.82 13.82 -2.71
C ILE A 94 -2.99 13.59 -3.69
N GLY A 95 -3.04 14.33 -4.80
CA GLY A 95 -4.06 14.15 -5.82
C GLY A 95 -4.08 12.73 -6.42
N LEU A 96 -2.92 12.16 -6.72
CA LEU A 96 -2.78 10.79 -7.24
C LEU A 96 -3.18 9.73 -6.21
N VAL A 97 -2.79 9.91 -4.95
CA VAL A 97 -3.19 9.02 -3.84
C VAL A 97 -4.71 9.04 -3.68
N ASN A 98 -5.32 10.23 -3.62
CA ASN A 98 -6.77 10.36 -3.49
C ASN A 98 -7.52 9.76 -4.68
N ALA A 99 -7.00 9.91 -5.90
CA ALA A 99 -7.59 9.31 -7.09
C ALA A 99 -7.55 7.78 -7.00
N THR A 100 -6.42 7.24 -6.55
CA THR A 100 -6.24 5.80 -6.37
C THR A 100 -7.22 5.24 -5.35
N VAL A 101 -7.41 5.90 -4.20
CA VAL A 101 -8.36 5.47 -3.17
C VAL A 101 -9.80 5.45 -3.71
N LEU A 102 -10.23 6.51 -4.40
CA LEU A 102 -11.58 6.57 -4.96
C LEU A 102 -11.80 5.50 -6.05
N VAL A 103 -10.79 5.23 -6.87
CA VAL A 103 -10.83 4.16 -7.88
C VAL A 103 -10.88 2.79 -7.21
N GLN A 104 -10.07 2.54 -6.17
CA GLN A 104 -10.07 1.28 -5.41
C GLN A 104 -11.45 1.01 -4.77
N ILE A 105 -12.07 2.02 -4.17
CA ILE A 105 -13.45 1.90 -3.64
C ILE A 105 -14.41 1.51 -4.77
N GLY A 106 -14.31 2.13 -5.95
CA GLY A 106 -15.14 1.78 -7.10
C GLY A 106 -14.87 0.39 -7.70
N GLN A 107 -13.67 -0.19 -7.51
CA GLN A 107 -13.38 -1.57 -7.91
C GLN A 107 -13.93 -2.58 -6.90
N GLY A 108 -13.80 -2.28 -5.59
CA GLY A 108 -14.33 -3.12 -4.52
C GLY A 108 -15.86 -3.09 -4.43
N ALA A 109 -16.46 -1.94 -4.74
CA ALA A 109 -17.89 -1.68 -4.74
C ALA A 109 -18.34 -1.06 -6.08
N PRO A 110 -18.57 -1.88 -7.13
CA PRO A 110 -18.89 -1.39 -8.48
C PRO A 110 -20.09 -0.45 -8.56
N ARG A 111 -21.04 -0.57 -7.62
CA ARG A 111 -22.22 0.31 -7.54
C ARG A 111 -21.86 1.74 -7.14
N LEU A 112 -20.78 1.92 -6.39
CA LEU A 112 -20.27 3.22 -5.93
C LEU A 112 -19.24 3.84 -6.88
N LYS A 113 -19.08 3.25 -8.07
CA LYS A 113 -18.08 3.71 -9.04
C LYS A 113 -18.38 5.14 -9.47
N MET A 114 -17.46 6.04 -9.16
CA MET A 114 -17.53 7.44 -9.55
C MET A 114 -17.09 7.66 -10.99
N SER A 115 -17.66 8.68 -11.63
CA SER A 115 -17.18 9.13 -12.94
C SER A 115 -15.77 9.73 -12.83
N ALA A 116 -14.98 9.64 -13.89
CA ALA A 116 -13.62 10.20 -13.92
C ALA A 116 -13.60 11.70 -13.59
N ARG A 117 -14.63 12.45 -14.01
CA ARG A 117 -14.76 13.88 -13.71
C ARG A 117 -14.97 14.13 -12.21
N GLN A 118 -15.79 13.31 -11.56
CA GLN A 118 -15.99 13.40 -10.10
C GLN A 118 -14.71 13.07 -9.36
N VAL A 119 -14.02 11.98 -9.74
CA VAL A 119 -12.74 11.62 -9.12
C VAL A 119 -11.75 12.78 -9.24
N VAL A 120 -11.53 13.32 -10.44
CA VAL A 120 -10.61 14.45 -10.65
C VAL A 120 -11.03 15.68 -9.85
N ALA A 121 -12.32 16.03 -9.81
CA ALA A 121 -12.78 17.19 -9.06
C ALA A 121 -12.52 17.04 -7.55
N ILE A 122 -12.82 15.88 -6.97
CA ILE A 122 -12.62 15.61 -5.54
C ILE A 122 -11.14 15.65 -5.19
N THR A 123 -10.29 15.02 -6.01
CA THR A 123 -8.87 14.86 -5.70
C THR A 123 -8.12 16.18 -5.81
N LEU A 124 -8.45 17.01 -6.82
CA LEU A 124 -7.91 18.35 -6.95
C LEU A 124 -8.36 19.25 -5.80
N LEU A 125 -9.62 19.17 -5.40
CA LEU A 125 -10.15 19.95 -4.28
C LEU A 125 -9.45 19.57 -2.96
N ALA A 126 -9.41 18.27 -2.64
CA ALA A 126 -8.79 17.76 -1.43
C ALA A 126 -7.29 18.12 -1.37
N ALA A 127 -6.54 17.86 -2.45
CA ALA A 127 -5.12 18.21 -2.52
C ALA A 127 -4.89 19.71 -2.34
N THR A 128 -5.75 20.55 -2.91
CA THR A 128 -5.63 22.02 -2.79
C THR A 128 -5.87 22.48 -1.35
N VAL A 129 -6.93 22.01 -0.70
CA VAL A 129 -7.22 22.33 0.71
C VAL A 129 -6.08 21.86 1.62
N SER A 130 -5.60 20.64 1.40
CA SER A 130 -4.47 20.04 2.10
C SER A 130 -3.19 20.86 2.00
N ILE A 131 -2.86 21.35 0.81
CA ILE A 131 -1.66 22.17 0.58
C ILE A 131 -1.80 23.57 1.17
N ILE A 132 -2.95 24.21 1.02
CA ILE A 132 -3.21 25.52 1.66
C ILE A 132 -3.06 25.40 3.18
N PHE A 133 -3.61 24.33 3.76
CA PHE A 133 -3.52 24.06 5.18
C PHE A 133 -2.08 23.89 5.66
N ILE A 134 -1.28 23.02 5.03
CA ILE A 134 0.11 22.81 5.48
C ILE A 134 1.01 24.02 5.22
N VAL A 135 0.78 24.78 4.14
CA VAL A 135 1.48 26.06 3.92
C VAL A 135 1.19 27.04 5.05
N ALA A 136 -0.07 27.15 5.49
CA ALA A 136 -0.45 27.98 6.62
C ALA A 136 0.21 27.51 7.93
N VAL A 137 0.18 26.21 8.23
CA VAL A 137 0.83 25.64 9.41
C VAL A 137 2.34 25.89 9.39
N CYS A 138 3.02 25.62 8.28
CA CYS A 138 4.45 25.88 8.12
C CYS A 138 4.79 27.36 8.27
N ARG A 139 3.90 28.26 7.84
CA ARG A 139 4.08 29.71 7.99
C ARG A 139 3.98 30.17 9.44
N LEU A 140 3.13 29.52 10.24
CA LEU A 140 2.82 29.92 11.61
C LEU A 140 3.69 29.23 12.66
N VAL A 141 4.14 28.00 12.42
CA VAL A 141 4.85 27.18 13.42
C VAL A 141 6.32 27.06 13.08
N VAL A 142 6.66 26.22 12.10
CA VAL A 142 8.03 25.94 11.68
C VAL A 142 8.01 25.32 10.29
N PHE A 143 9.05 25.60 9.52
CA PHE A 143 9.29 24.98 8.23
C PHE A 143 10.70 24.37 8.21
N PRO A 144 10.88 23.12 7.75
CA PRO A 144 9.85 22.18 7.30
C PRO A 144 9.12 21.55 8.50
N PHE A 145 7.82 21.28 8.36
CA PHE A 145 7.04 20.72 9.46
C PHE A 145 7.28 19.20 9.59
N PRO A 146 7.69 18.70 10.77
CA PRO A 146 7.94 17.27 10.96
C PRO A 146 6.62 16.49 10.84
N PHE A 147 6.63 15.35 10.14
CA PHE A 147 5.43 14.55 9.89
C PHE A 147 4.31 15.33 9.16
N GLY A 148 4.65 16.22 8.23
CA GLY A 148 3.67 17.03 7.49
C GLY A 148 2.52 16.24 6.86
N PHE A 149 2.77 15.01 6.37
CA PHE A 149 1.72 14.12 5.88
C PHE A 149 0.66 13.77 6.93
N LEU A 150 1.05 13.57 8.18
CA LEU A 150 0.12 13.25 9.27
C LEU A 150 -0.75 14.46 9.63
N VAL A 151 -0.20 15.67 9.53
CA VAL A 151 -0.93 16.92 9.75
C VAL A 151 -1.90 17.23 8.60
N VAL A 152 -1.52 16.87 7.37
CA VAL A 152 -2.37 17.03 6.17
C VAL A 152 -3.50 16.01 6.12
N ALA A 153 -3.31 14.81 6.68
CA ALA A 153 -4.29 13.73 6.55
C ALA A 153 -5.71 14.09 7.05
N PRO A 154 -5.92 14.70 8.24
CA PRO A 154 -7.26 15.03 8.72
C PRO A 154 -8.08 15.95 7.78
N PRO A 155 -7.58 17.13 7.34
CA PRO A 155 -8.34 17.97 6.41
C PRO A 155 -8.57 17.28 5.06
N ASP A 156 -7.59 16.52 4.57
CA ASP A 156 -7.71 15.78 3.31
C ASP A 156 -8.86 14.76 3.36
N VAL A 157 -8.83 13.89 4.37
CA VAL A 157 -9.84 12.85 4.61
C VAL A 157 -11.22 13.47 4.79
N CYS A 158 -11.33 14.59 5.50
CA CYS A 158 -12.60 15.30 5.66
C CYS A 158 -13.16 15.76 4.32
N VAL A 159 -12.36 16.38 3.45
CA VAL A 159 -12.82 16.84 2.13
C VAL A 159 -13.24 15.66 1.25
N VAL A 160 -12.39 14.62 1.17
CA VAL A 160 -12.70 13.43 0.38
C VAL A 160 -13.97 12.76 0.89
N ALA A 161 -14.12 12.58 2.21
CA ALA A 161 -15.29 11.96 2.81
C ALA A 161 -16.56 12.77 2.58
N VAL A 162 -16.53 14.09 2.77
CA VAL A 162 -17.69 14.96 2.53
C VAL A 162 -18.13 14.89 1.07
N CYS A 163 -17.19 15.03 0.12
CA CYS A 163 -17.54 14.94 -1.30
C CYS A 163 -18.04 13.54 -1.69
N PHE A 164 -17.43 12.49 -1.12
CA PHE A 164 -17.83 11.11 -1.38
C PHE A 164 -19.25 10.84 -0.87
N VAL A 165 -19.56 11.23 0.37
CA VAL A 165 -20.89 11.08 0.95
C VAL A 165 -21.91 11.95 0.22
N TYR A 166 -21.54 13.14 -0.24
CA TYR A 166 -22.43 13.98 -1.03
C TYR A 166 -22.85 13.30 -2.35
N ILE A 167 -21.92 12.66 -3.05
CA ILE A 167 -22.17 12.02 -4.35
C ILE A 167 -22.82 10.64 -4.20
N SER A 168 -22.30 9.82 -3.29
CA SER A 168 -22.69 8.41 -3.14
C SER A 168 -23.71 8.18 -2.02
N GLY A 169 -24.01 9.20 -1.21
CA GLY A 169 -24.93 9.12 -0.06
C GLY A 169 -26.31 8.55 -0.39
N PRO A 170 -26.98 8.95 -1.49
CA PRO A 170 -28.27 8.38 -1.86
C PRO A 170 -28.21 6.87 -2.11
N GLN A 171 -27.13 6.37 -2.73
CA GLN A 171 -26.93 4.96 -3.00
C GLN A 171 -26.63 4.19 -1.71
N LEU A 172 -25.84 4.80 -0.81
CA LEU A 172 -25.51 4.25 0.51
C LEU A 172 -26.73 4.17 1.45
N GLY A 173 -27.69 5.09 1.30
CA GLY A 173 -28.95 5.05 2.03
C GLY A 173 -29.91 3.98 1.51
N ALA A 174 -29.88 3.71 0.20
CA ALA A 174 -30.72 2.69 -0.43
C ALA A 174 -30.23 1.27 -0.16
N GLU A 175 -28.91 1.07 -0.08
CA GLU A 175 -28.30 -0.26 0.05
C GLU A 175 -27.22 -0.30 1.14
N PRO A 176 -27.59 -0.67 2.38
CA PRO A 176 -26.66 -0.69 3.51
C PRO A 176 -25.46 -1.66 3.37
N SER A 177 -25.56 -2.68 2.53
CA SER A 177 -24.45 -3.64 2.27
C SER A 177 -23.22 -2.95 1.65
N LEU A 178 -23.41 -1.84 0.92
CA LEU A 178 -22.31 -1.07 0.34
C LEU A 178 -21.36 -0.49 1.40
N TRP A 179 -21.85 -0.26 2.62
CA TRP A 179 -20.98 0.14 3.73
C TRP A 179 -20.00 -0.95 4.15
N ALA A 180 -20.37 -2.22 4.02
CA ALA A 180 -19.45 -3.33 4.30
C ALA A 180 -18.32 -3.34 3.26
N GLU A 181 -18.65 -3.18 1.97
CA GLU A 181 -17.67 -3.10 0.89
C GLU A 181 -16.72 -1.90 1.06
N ILE A 182 -17.25 -0.71 1.40
CA ILE A 182 -16.41 0.46 1.72
C ILE A 182 -15.49 0.16 2.89
N LYS A 183 -16.00 -0.43 3.98
CA LYS A 183 -15.18 -0.76 5.16
C LYS A 183 -14.06 -1.74 4.82
N GLN A 184 -14.33 -2.73 3.97
CA GLN A 184 -13.33 -3.67 3.47
C GLN A 184 -12.22 -2.94 2.70
N GLN A 185 -12.58 -2.05 1.76
CA GLN A 185 -11.60 -1.26 1.00
C GLN A 185 -10.82 -0.27 1.88
N LEU A 186 -11.48 0.38 2.84
CA LEU A 186 -10.81 1.25 3.81
C LEU A 186 -9.85 0.46 4.70
N SER A 187 -10.17 -0.78 5.07
CA SER A 187 -9.26 -1.64 5.83
C SER A 187 -7.97 -1.96 5.04
N VAL A 188 -8.09 -2.22 3.74
CA VAL A 188 -6.93 -2.37 2.84
C VAL A 188 -6.11 -1.09 2.77
N PHE A 189 -6.77 0.07 2.62
CA PHE A 189 -6.10 1.37 2.62
C PHE A 189 -5.38 1.64 3.95
N TYR A 190 -5.99 1.32 5.10
CA TYR A 190 -5.34 1.46 6.40
C TYR A 190 -4.12 0.56 6.55
N CYS A 191 -4.16 -0.66 6.00
CA CYS A 191 -2.98 -1.53 5.94
C CYS A 191 -1.85 -0.87 5.14
N GLN A 192 -2.15 -0.32 3.97
CA GLN A 192 -1.18 0.42 3.14
C GLN A 192 -0.57 1.63 3.86
N VAL A 193 -1.42 2.44 4.51
CA VAL A 193 -0.97 3.60 5.30
C VAL A 193 -0.08 3.13 6.46
N ALA A 194 -0.48 2.09 7.19
CA ALA A 194 0.31 1.54 8.29
C ALA A 194 1.70 1.08 7.82
N LEU A 195 1.78 0.35 6.70
CA LEU A 195 3.07 -0.08 6.12
C LEU A 195 3.98 1.10 5.77
N THR A 196 3.40 2.20 5.28
CA THR A 196 4.14 3.44 4.97
C THR A 196 4.84 4.04 6.19
N PHE A 197 4.34 3.80 7.41
CA PHE A 197 4.98 4.24 8.66
C PHE A 197 5.85 3.15 9.32
N VAL A 198 5.39 1.89 9.28
CA VAL A 198 6.09 0.75 9.89
C VAL A 198 7.45 0.53 9.23
N TYR A 199 7.53 0.60 7.90
CA TYR A 199 8.78 0.33 7.21
C TYR A 199 9.89 1.36 7.45
N PRO A 200 9.65 2.69 7.43
CA PRO A 200 10.67 3.66 7.84
C PRO A 200 11.16 3.44 9.28
N LEU A 201 10.27 3.10 10.22
CA LEU A 201 10.66 2.75 11.60
C LEU A 201 11.50 1.48 11.65
N TYR A 202 11.16 0.48 10.84
CA TYR A 202 11.97 -0.72 10.66
C TYR A 202 13.36 -0.38 10.12
N VAL A 203 13.47 0.38 9.04
CA VAL A 203 14.78 0.77 8.47
C VAL A 203 15.61 1.53 9.50
N TYR A 204 15.00 2.48 10.22
CA TYR A 204 15.66 3.21 11.29
C TYR A 204 16.21 2.27 12.38
N GLY A 205 15.39 1.32 12.85
CA GLY A 205 15.82 0.32 13.83
C GLY A 205 16.97 -0.55 13.31
N LEU A 206 16.90 -1.00 12.06
CA LEU A 206 17.93 -1.84 11.43
C LEU A 206 19.28 -1.13 11.30
N VAL A 207 19.27 0.16 10.96
CA VAL A 207 20.48 0.99 10.83
C VAL A 207 21.03 1.39 12.20
N SER A 208 20.18 1.51 13.22
CA SER A 208 20.58 1.90 14.58
C SER A 208 21.20 0.75 15.39
N LEU A 209 20.97 -0.50 15.00
CA LEU A 209 21.44 -1.70 15.72
C LEU A 209 22.70 -2.29 15.07
N SER A 210 23.51 -2.98 15.88
CA SER A 210 24.72 -3.69 15.42
C SER A 210 24.82 -5.11 16.00
N GLY A 211 25.51 -6.00 15.30
CA GLY A 211 25.80 -7.35 15.78
C GLY A 211 24.57 -8.26 15.84
N PHE A 212 24.43 -9.05 16.90
CA PHE A 212 23.33 -10.02 17.04
C PHE A 212 21.94 -9.36 17.09
N ALA A 213 21.84 -8.15 17.66
CA ALA A 213 20.58 -7.41 17.70
C ALA A 213 20.11 -7.02 16.29
N GLN A 214 21.05 -6.64 15.42
CA GLN A 214 20.74 -6.33 14.01
C GLN A 214 20.27 -7.59 13.26
N ALA A 215 20.93 -8.73 13.46
CA ALA A 215 20.53 -10.01 12.86
C ALA A 215 19.12 -10.45 13.31
N GLY A 216 18.80 -10.29 14.59
CA GLY A 216 17.44 -10.54 15.10
C GLY A 216 16.41 -9.58 14.51
N PHE A 217 16.79 -8.32 14.29
CA PHE A 217 15.91 -7.31 13.70
C PHE A 217 15.61 -7.58 12.22
N VAL A 218 16.51 -8.22 11.47
CA VAL A 218 16.22 -8.66 10.08
C VAL A 218 15.03 -9.61 10.05
N LEU A 219 14.87 -10.48 11.04
CA LEU A 219 13.74 -11.41 11.15
C LEU A 219 12.40 -10.72 11.42
N LEU A 220 12.38 -9.41 11.73
CA LEU A 220 11.13 -8.65 11.84
C LEU A 220 10.48 -8.39 10.48
N SER A 221 11.27 -8.34 9.39
CA SER A 221 10.77 -8.16 8.01
C SER A 221 9.71 -9.20 7.62
N PRO A 222 9.98 -10.52 7.72
CA PRO A 222 8.98 -11.53 7.39
C PRO A 222 7.74 -11.45 8.29
N VAL A 223 7.89 -11.04 9.55
CA VAL A 223 6.75 -10.86 10.48
C VAL A 223 5.85 -9.71 10.02
N ILE A 224 6.43 -8.58 9.61
CA ILE A 224 5.68 -7.43 9.07
C ILE A 224 4.88 -7.87 7.83
N GLN A 225 5.55 -8.55 6.89
CA GLN A 225 4.87 -9.06 5.69
C GLN A 225 3.73 -10.01 6.04
N LEU A 226 3.97 -10.95 6.96
CA LEU A 226 2.98 -11.93 7.36
C LEU A 226 1.73 -11.28 7.97
N VAL A 227 1.92 -10.30 8.86
CA VAL A 227 0.82 -9.56 9.49
C VAL A 227 0.04 -8.78 8.42
N ALA A 228 0.73 -8.11 7.50
CA ALA A 228 0.08 -7.35 6.44
C ALA A 228 -0.68 -8.23 5.45
N LYS A 229 -0.10 -9.36 5.03
CA LYS A 229 -0.76 -10.37 4.18
C LYS A 229 -2.05 -10.86 4.84
N ASN A 230 -1.98 -11.24 6.12
CA ASN A 230 -3.14 -11.69 6.88
C ASN A 230 -4.21 -10.61 7.02
N TRP A 231 -3.80 -9.36 7.26
CA TRP A 231 -4.72 -8.21 7.32
C TRP A 231 -5.48 -8.05 6.01
N ILE A 232 -4.79 -8.00 4.88
CA ILE A 232 -5.40 -7.86 3.55
C ILE A 232 -6.35 -9.03 3.26
N ASN A 233 -5.91 -10.25 3.56
CA ASN A 233 -6.72 -11.44 3.35
C ASN A 233 -8.04 -11.40 4.15
N TYR A 234 -7.98 -11.01 5.42
CA TYR A 234 -9.17 -10.81 6.24
C TYR A 234 -10.07 -9.69 5.70
N SER A 235 -9.47 -8.60 5.25
CA SER A 235 -10.20 -7.42 4.74
C SER A 235 -10.94 -7.70 3.44
N LEU A 236 -10.41 -8.59 2.60
CA LEU A 236 -10.97 -8.90 1.28
C LEU A 236 -11.67 -10.26 1.24
N THR A 237 -12.21 -10.76 2.35
CA THR A 237 -12.72 -12.15 2.50
C THR A 237 -13.51 -12.66 1.28
N ASP A 238 -14.39 -11.83 0.71
CA ASP A 238 -15.28 -12.19 -0.41
C ASP A 238 -14.73 -11.84 -1.82
N HIS A 239 -13.57 -11.19 -1.91
CA HIS A 239 -12.97 -10.68 -3.16
C HIS A 239 -11.73 -11.49 -3.58
N ASN A 240 -11.92 -12.78 -3.83
CA ASN A 240 -10.82 -13.73 -4.09
C ASN A 240 -9.95 -13.38 -5.31
N ASP A 241 -10.50 -12.73 -6.33
CA ASP A 241 -9.76 -12.31 -7.52
C ASP A 241 -8.77 -11.18 -7.24
N ILE A 242 -9.13 -10.23 -6.36
CA ILE A 242 -8.34 -9.01 -6.12
C ILE A 242 -7.30 -9.24 -5.01
N LYS A 243 -7.54 -10.19 -4.10
CA LYS A 243 -6.63 -10.54 -3.00
C LYS A 243 -5.16 -10.71 -3.42
N PRO A 244 -4.80 -11.56 -4.41
CA PRO A 244 -3.40 -11.80 -4.75
C PRO A 244 -2.73 -10.54 -5.29
N GLU A 245 -3.45 -9.79 -6.14
CA GLU A 245 -2.98 -8.53 -6.72
C GLU A 245 -2.68 -7.50 -5.61
N THR A 246 -3.62 -7.31 -4.69
CA THR A 246 -3.47 -6.38 -3.56
C THR A 246 -2.29 -6.76 -2.66
N VAL A 247 -2.11 -8.06 -2.36
CA VAL A 247 -0.98 -8.54 -1.54
C VAL A 247 0.36 -8.24 -2.21
N VAL A 248 0.49 -8.55 -3.50
CA VAL A 248 1.73 -8.28 -4.26
C VAL A 248 2.04 -6.78 -4.26
N PHE A 249 1.07 -5.94 -4.62
CA PHE A 249 1.32 -4.49 -4.77
C PHE A 249 1.50 -3.76 -3.44
N ILE A 250 0.77 -4.13 -2.39
CA ILE A 250 0.80 -3.41 -1.10
C ILE A 250 1.86 -3.96 -0.16
N VAL A 251 2.08 -5.29 -0.12
CA VAL A 251 3.01 -5.90 0.82
C VAL A 251 4.36 -6.16 0.18
N GLU A 252 4.39 -6.89 -0.93
CA GLU A 252 5.64 -7.40 -1.48
C GLU A 252 6.47 -6.31 -2.14
N ILE A 253 5.84 -5.46 -2.96
CA ILE A 253 6.52 -4.31 -3.58
C ILE A 253 7.00 -3.32 -2.52
N PHE A 254 6.17 -3.00 -1.51
CA PHE A 254 6.60 -2.15 -0.41
C PHE A 254 7.81 -2.76 0.29
N ASN A 255 7.73 -4.03 0.67
CA ASN A 255 8.85 -4.71 1.31
C ASN A 255 10.12 -4.65 0.47
N ALA A 256 10.03 -4.95 -0.81
CA ALA A 256 11.17 -4.92 -1.73
C ALA A 256 11.80 -3.53 -1.83
N LEU A 257 10.98 -2.48 -1.94
CA LEU A 257 11.45 -1.09 -1.97
C LEU A 257 12.19 -0.71 -0.67
N TYR A 258 11.62 -1.06 0.49
CA TYR A 258 12.22 -0.74 1.77
C TYR A 258 13.43 -1.61 2.11
N ALA A 259 13.44 -2.88 1.72
CA ALA A 259 14.60 -3.75 1.80
C ALA A 259 15.75 -3.19 0.95
N SER A 260 15.47 -2.72 -0.27
CA SER A 260 16.47 -2.06 -1.11
C SER A 260 17.04 -0.80 -0.44
N ASN A 261 16.19 0.04 0.16
CA ASN A 261 16.64 1.23 0.89
C ASN A 261 17.49 0.87 2.13
N ALA A 262 17.08 -0.15 2.88
CA ALA A 262 17.85 -0.69 4.00
C ALA A 262 19.23 -1.19 3.54
N LEU A 263 19.29 -1.96 2.46
CA LEU A 263 20.54 -2.49 1.90
C LEU A 263 21.48 -1.37 1.45
N GLN A 264 20.96 -0.28 0.88
CA GLN A 264 21.76 0.89 0.53
C GLN A 264 22.30 1.64 1.75
N SER A 265 21.56 1.63 2.86
CA SER A 265 21.89 2.36 4.08
C SER A 265 22.85 1.60 5.02
N VAL A 266 22.94 0.28 4.89
CA VAL A 266 23.76 -0.58 5.74
C VAL A 266 25.14 -0.81 5.10
N SER A 267 26.20 -0.38 5.78
CA SER A 267 27.58 -0.40 5.27
C SER A 267 28.29 -1.77 5.34
N SER A 268 27.67 -2.80 5.92
CA SER A 268 28.31 -4.09 6.22
C SER A 268 27.83 -5.22 5.30
N TRP A 269 28.77 -5.81 4.54
CA TRP A 269 28.49 -6.93 3.62
C TRP A 269 27.80 -8.13 4.29
N LYS A 270 28.09 -8.38 5.58
CA LYS A 270 27.49 -9.49 6.34
C LYS A 270 25.99 -9.31 6.53
N THR A 271 25.55 -8.08 6.77
CA THR A 271 24.13 -7.76 6.96
C THR A 271 23.39 -7.81 5.62
N THR A 272 24.03 -7.36 4.53
CA THR A 272 23.52 -7.52 3.16
C THR A 272 23.24 -8.98 2.81
N VAL A 273 24.21 -9.87 3.05
CA VAL A 273 24.06 -11.31 2.78
C VAL A 273 22.94 -11.92 3.65
N LEU A 274 22.80 -11.48 4.89
CA LEU A 274 21.77 -11.97 5.80
C LEU A 274 20.36 -11.53 5.38
N VAL A 275 20.18 -10.31 4.89
CA VAL A 275 18.92 -9.82 4.31
C VAL A 275 18.56 -10.63 3.06
N ILE A 276 19.51 -10.81 2.14
CA ILE A 276 19.31 -11.60 0.92
C ILE A 276 18.93 -13.05 1.24
N LEU A 277 19.63 -13.69 2.19
CA LEU A 277 19.29 -15.04 2.63
C LEU A 277 17.91 -15.11 3.29
N THR A 278 17.53 -14.11 4.07
CA THR A 278 16.22 -14.05 4.72
C THR A 278 15.10 -13.91 3.69
N ASP A 279 15.25 -13.02 2.72
CA ASP A 279 14.29 -12.83 1.62
C ASP A 279 14.17 -14.11 0.77
N HIS A 280 15.29 -14.78 0.48
CA HIS A 280 15.27 -16.07 -0.22
C HIS A 280 14.59 -17.18 0.58
N LEU A 281 14.93 -17.33 1.86
CA LEU A 281 14.29 -18.31 2.74
C LEU A 281 12.78 -18.04 2.86
N GLN A 282 12.40 -16.77 2.94
CA GLN A 282 11.01 -16.37 2.98
C GLN A 282 10.28 -16.74 1.69
N PHE A 283 10.87 -16.45 0.51
CA PHE A 283 10.33 -16.87 -0.77
C PHE A 283 10.13 -18.40 -0.85
N TRP A 284 11.10 -19.17 -0.38
CA TRP A 284 11.02 -20.63 -0.36
C TRP A 284 10.01 -21.20 0.64
N ILE A 285 9.81 -20.54 1.79
CA ILE A 285 8.80 -20.94 2.78
C ILE A 285 7.39 -20.63 2.29
N ALA A 286 7.26 -19.63 1.42
CA ALA A 286 5.99 -19.15 0.95
C ALA A 286 5.51 -19.80 -0.37
N MET A 287 6.42 -20.42 -1.13
CA MET A 287 6.14 -21.26 -2.30
C MET A 287 5.70 -22.68 -1.92
#